data_AF-A0A1V5QKK7-F1
#
_entry.id   AF-A0A1V5QKK7-F1
#
_cell.length_a   1.000
_cell.length_b   1.000
_cell.length_c   1.000
_cell.angle_alpha   90.00
_cell.angle_beta   90.00
_cell.angle_gamma   90.00
#
_symmetry.space_group_name_H-M   'P 1'
#
loop_
_entity.id
_entity.type
_entity.pdbx_description
1 polymer ?
#
loop_
_entity_poly.entity_id
_entity_poly.type
_entity_poly.pdbx_seq_one_letter_code
_entity_poly.pdbx_strand_id
1 'polypeptide(L)'
;MKLYHATTQKKAKLYRQSGAIHAPVRGFTTIQAAMGWAMKVGRVVILEFEADKPHKLPDHHNAFGEAWWNDGDVKDWRCAFSAIGDA
;
A
#
# COMPACT_ATOMS: atom_id res chain seq x y z
N MET A 1 -12.11 4.41 0.50
CA MET A 1 -11.87 3.70 -0.78
C MET A 1 -10.78 2.67 -0.53
N LYS A 2 -11.03 1.40 -0.83
CA LYS A 2 -10.06 0.35 -0.58
C LYS A 2 -8.82 0.50 -1.45
N LEU A 3 -7.65 0.53 -0.83
CA LEU A 3 -6.35 0.62 -1.49
C LEU A 3 -5.37 -0.43 -0.97
N TYR A 4 -4.42 -0.81 -1.84
CA TYR A 4 -3.34 -1.74 -1.54
C TYR A 4 -1.98 -1.03 -1.61
N HIS A 5 -1.25 -0.98 -0.50
CA HIS A 5 0.06 -0.35 -0.36
C HIS A 5 1.19 -1.40 -0.39
N ALA A 6 2.13 -1.24 -1.31
CA ALA A 6 3.34 -2.08 -1.37
C ALA A 6 4.48 -1.49 -0.53
N THR A 7 5.03 -2.29 0.40
CA THR A 7 6.07 -1.86 1.33
C THR A 7 7.11 -2.95 1.63
N THR A 8 8.15 -2.59 2.40
CA THR A 8 9.14 -3.55 2.89
C THR A 8 8.74 -4.07 4.27
N GLN A 9 9.24 -5.24 4.66
CA GLN A 9 9.07 -5.74 6.03
C GLN A 9 9.56 -4.75 7.09
N LYS A 10 10.70 -4.08 6.84
CA LYS A 10 11.25 -3.07 7.75
C LYS A 10 10.24 -1.96 8.00
N LYS A 11 9.61 -1.44 6.94
CA LYS A 11 8.59 -0.38 7.06
C LYS A 11 7.31 -0.90 7.70
N ALA A 12 6.83 -2.10 7.34
CA ALA A 12 5.65 -2.69 7.97
C ALA A 12 5.80 -2.82 9.49
N LYS A 13 6.99 -3.23 9.97
CA LYS A 13 7.32 -3.27 11.40
C LYS A 13 7.25 -1.89 12.04
N LEU A 14 7.82 -0.87 11.40
CA LEU A 14 7.77 0.51 11.87
C LEU A 14 6.32 1.02 11.95
N TYR A 15 5.48 0.72 10.96
CA TYR A 15 4.07 1.13 10.97
C TYR A 15 3.30 0.51 12.13
N ARG A 16 3.60 -0.74 12.50
CA ARG A 16 3.02 -1.34 13.72
C ARG A 16 3.49 -0.68 15.00
N GLN A 17 4.78 -0.34 15.06
CA GLN A 17 5.36 0.31 16.23
C GLN A 17 4.82 1.73 16.41
N SER A 18 4.64 2.47 15.32
CA SER A 18 4.08 3.83 15.35
C SER A 18 2.55 3.86 15.40
N GLY A 19 1.89 2.74 15.10
CA GLY A 19 0.43 2.63 15.06
C GLY A 19 -0.22 3.19 13.79
N ALA A 20 0.57 3.56 12.76
CA ALA A 20 0.04 4.06 11.50
C ALA A 20 1.00 3.89 10.31
N ILE A 21 0.45 3.84 9.10
CA ILE A 21 1.19 4.15 7.87
C ILE A 21 1.14 5.68 7.70
N HIS A 22 2.28 6.35 7.82
CA HIS A 22 2.32 7.82 7.78
C HIS A 22 2.17 8.37 6.36
N ALA A 23 1.41 9.47 6.26
CA ALA A 23 1.16 10.18 5.02
C ALA A 23 2.46 10.75 4.38
N PRO A 24 2.49 10.91 3.05
CA PRO A 24 1.48 10.45 2.09
C PRO A 24 1.62 8.94 1.82
N VAL A 25 0.49 8.24 1.68
CA VAL A 25 0.44 6.78 1.47
C VAL A 25 0.02 6.46 0.03
N ARG A 26 0.92 5.86 -0.77
CA ARG A 26 0.55 5.41 -2.11
C ARG A 26 -0.15 4.07 -2.06
N GLY A 27 -1.32 3.98 -2.67
CA GLY A 27 -2.07 2.73 -2.81
C GLY A 27 -2.50 2.48 -4.25
N PHE A 28 -2.93 1.24 -4.50
CA PHE A 28 -3.50 0.80 -5.78
C PHE A 28 -4.89 0.24 -5.56
N THR A 29 -5.77 0.37 -6.56
CA THR A 29 -7.16 -0.12 -6.45
C THR A 29 -7.29 -1.64 -6.46
N THR A 30 -6.25 -2.37 -6.91
CA THR A 30 -6.22 -3.84 -6.91
C THR A 30 -4.94 -4.40 -6.32
N ILE A 31 -5.02 -5.61 -5.79
CA ILE A 31 -3.85 -6.33 -5.27
C ILE A 31 -2.85 -6.65 -6.39
N GLN A 32 -3.32 -6.99 -7.59
CA GLN A 32 -2.46 -7.25 -8.75
C GLN A 32 -1.63 -6.02 -9.13
N ALA A 33 -2.24 -4.83 -9.11
CA ALA A 33 -1.53 -3.58 -9.37
C ALA A 33 -0.45 -3.31 -8.31
N ALA A 34 -0.78 -3.53 -7.03
CA ALA A 34 0.17 -3.38 -5.93
C ALA A 34 1.31 -4.42 -5.99
N MET A 35 1.03 -5.66 -6.37
CA MET A 35 2.03 -6.71 -6.56
C MET A 35 2.93 -6.42 -7.77
N GLY A 36 2.37 -5.96 -8.89
CA GLY A 36 3.12 -5.50 -10.05
C GLY A 36 4.11 -4.39 -9.69
N TRP A 37 3.64 -3.41 -8.92
CA TRP A 37 4.51 -2.37 -8.37
C TRP A 37 5.55 -2.93 -7.40
N ALA A 38 5.17 -3.85 -6.52
CA ALA A 38 6.06 -4.47 -5.55
C ALA A 38 7.21 -5.21 -6.24
N MET A 39 6.92 -5.98 -7.30
CA MET A 39 7.94 -6.64 -8.12
C MET A 39 8.87 -5.62 -8.78
N LYS A 40 8.30 -4.56 -9.39
CA LYS A 40 9.07 -3.49 -10.06
C LYS A 40 10.08 -2.80 -9.12
N VAL A 41 9.72 -2.59 -7.85
CA VAL A 41 10.51 -1.77 -6.90
C VAL A 41 11.10 -2.54 -5.72
N GLY A 42 11.05 -3.88 -5.73
CA GLY A 42 11.60 -4.72 -4.67
C GLY A 42 10.89 -4.57 -3.32
N ARG A 43 9.56 -4.71 -3.30
CA ARG A 43 8.73 -4.74 -2.09
C ARG A 43 8.15 -6.13 -1.90
N VAL A 44 7.91 -6.49 -0.64
CA VAL A 44 7.64 -7.88 -0.24
C VAL A 44 6.42 -8.02 0.67
N VAL A 45 5.80 -6.90 1.03
CA VAL A 45 4.58 -6.85 1.85
C VAL A 45 3.55 -5.97 1.13
N ILE A 46 2.32 -6.44 1.03
CA ILE A 46 1.16 -5.67 0.59
C ILE A 46 0.23 -5.49 1.79
N LEU A 47 -0.03 -4.23 2.14
CA LEU A 47 -1.00 -3.84 3.16
C LEU A 47 -2.25 -3.33 2.46
N GLU A 48 -3.43 -3.61 3.00
CA GLU A 48 -4.66 -3.00 2.53
C GLU A 48 -5.30 -2.13 3.61
N PHE A 49 -6.00 -1.10 3.16
CA PHE A 49 -6.62 -0.11 4.02
C PHE A 49 -7.75 0.63 3.29
N GLU A 50 -8.59 1.31 4.06
CA GLU A 50 -9.56 2.26 3.53
C GLU A 50 -8.97 3.68 3.52
N ALA A 51 -8.83 4.25 2.33
CA ALA A 51 -8.37 5.62 2.13
C ALA A 51 -9.47 6.64 2.48
N ASP A 52 -9.09 7.66 3.26
CA ASP A 52 -9.94 8.76 3.72
C ASP A 52 -9.81 10.02 2.84
N LYS A 53 -8.59 10.30 2.33
CA LYS A 53 -8.25 11.45 1.49
C LYS A 53 -7.53 11.01 0.21
N PRO A 54 -8.20 10.27 -0.68
CA PRO A 54 -7.57 9.75 -1.89
C PRO A 54 -7.45 10.79 -3.01
N HIS A 55 -6.26 10.89 -3.60
CA HIS A 55 -5.96 11.70 -4.79
C HIS A 55 -5.42 10.80 -5.91
N LYS A 56 -6.12 10.76 -7.05
CA LYS A 56 -5.74 9.90 -8.18
C LYS A 56 -4.43 10.36 -8.79
N LEU A 57 -3.52 9.43 -9.06
CA LEU A 57 -2.31 9.70 -9.82
C LEU A 57 -2.60 9.57 -11.32
N PRO A 58 -2.45 10.64 -12.11
CA PRO A 58 -2.86 10.66 -13.52
C PRO A 58 -1.94 9.87 -14.47
N ASP A 59 -0.76 9.46 -14.02
CA ASP A 59 0.29 8.86 -14.86
C ASP A 59 0.66 7.41 -14.49
N HIS A 60 0.09 6.87 -13.42
CA HIS A 60 0.38 5.53 -12.94
C HIS A 60 -0.74 4.56 -13.33
N HIS A 61 -0.74 4.19 -14.60
CA HIS A 61 -1.61 3.15 -15.13
C HIS A 61 -0.82 1.86 -15.30
N ASN A 62 -1.24 0.81 -14.62
CA ASN A 62 -1.00 -0.54 -15.09
C ASN A 62 -2.34 -1.15 -15.51
N ALA A 63 -2.31 -2.19 -16.33
CA ALA A 63 -3.54 -2.81 -16.85
C ALA A 63 -4.45 -3.43 -15.76
N PHE A 64 -3.98 -3.47 -14.50
CA PHE A 64 -4.64 -4.15 -13.41
C PHE A 64 -5.31 -3.20 -12.42
N GLY A 65 -4.99 -1.90 -12.44
CA GLY A 65 -5.56 -0.95 -11.49
C GLY A 65 -4.92 0.44 -11.56
N GLU A 66 -5.51 1.34 -10.78
CA GLU A 66 -5.14 2.75 -10.73
C GLU A 66 -4.31 3.02 -9.49
N ALA A 67 -3.37 3.96 -9.57
CA ALA A 67 -2.62 4.41 -8.41
C ALA A 67 -3.20 5.70 -7.81
N TRP A 68 -3.08 5.80 -6.49
CA TRP A 68 -3.64 6.89 -5.70
C TRP A 68 -2.68 7.26 -4.57
N TRP A 69 -2.64 8.53 -4.19
CA TRP A 69 -2.12 8.98 -2.91
C TRP A 69 -3.25 9.07 -1.89
N ASN A 70 -2.96 8.76 -0.63
CA ASN A 70 -3.78 9.12 0.51
C ASN A 70 -3.00 10.11 1.36
N ASP A 71 -3.52 11.33 1.52
CA ASP A 71 -2.83 12.40 2.25
C ASP A 71 -3.05 12.31 3.78
N GLY A 72 -3.80 11.31 4.25
CA GLY A 72 -3.99 10.99 5.67
C GLY A 72 -3.12 9.83 6.15
N ASP A 73 -2.77 9.87 7.44
CA ASP A 73 -2.20 8.71 8.14
C ASP A 73 -3.24 7.57 8.17
N VAL A 74 -2.79 6.35 7.90
CA VAL A 74 -3.64 5.16 7.90
C VAL A 74 -3.43 4.39 9.20
N LYS A 75 -4.40 4.47 10.11
CA LYS A 75 -4.36 3.77 11.41
C LYS A 75 -4.86 2.33 11.33
N ASP A 76 -5.91 2.10 10.54
CA ASP A 76 -6.50 0.79 10.33
C ASP A 76 -6.03 0.19 9.01
N TRP A 77 -5.28 -0.89 9.10
CA TRP A 77 -4.78 -1.63 7.94
C TRP A 77 -4.64 -3.11 8.27
N ARG A 78 -4.68 -3.97 7.24
CA ARG A 78 -4.39 -5.40 7.38
C ARG A 78 -3.34 -5.85 6.37
N CYS A 79 -2.56 -6.85 6.72
CA CYS A 79 -1.67 -7.49 5.76
C CYS A 79 -2.49 -8.32 4.76
N ALA A 80 -2.43 -7.95 3.48
CA ALA A 80 -3.05 -8.72 2.40
C ALA A 80 -2.10 -9.81 1.86
N PHE A 81 -0.79 -9.55 1.87
CA PHE A 81 0.22 -10.50 1.40
C PHE A 81 1.60 -10.19 2.01
N SER A 82 2.38 -11.22 2.32
CA SER A 82 3.79 -11.09 2.68
C SER A 82 4.59 -12.29 2.20
N ALA A 83 5.67 -12.03 1.46
CA ALA A 83 6.48 -13.06 0.83
C ALA A 83 7.46 -13.77 1.80
N ILE A 84 7.67 -13.25 3.01
CA ILE A 84 8.76 -13.67 3.92
C ILE A 84 8.18 -14.08 5.30
N GLY A 85 6.92 -14.54 5.34
CA GLY A 85 6.20 -14.94 6.55
C GLY A 85 5.06 -13.98 6.92
N ASP A 86 4.19 -14.41 7.84
CA ASP A 86 3.02 -13.62 8.29
C ASP A 86 3.51 -12.24 8.73
N ALA A 87 3.10 -11.21 7.97
CA ALA A 87 3.66 -9.88 8.10
C ALA A 87 3.56 -9.44 9.53
#